data_AF-A0A2E8U9I2-F1
#
_entry.id   AF-A0A2E8U9I2-F1
#
_cell.length_a   1.000
_cell.length_b   1.000
_cell.length_c   1.000
_cell.angle_alpha   90.00
_cell.angle_beta   90.00
_cell.angle_gamma   90.00
#
_symmetry.space_group_name_H-M   'P 1'
#
loop_
_entity.id
_entity.type
_entity.pdbx_description
1 polymer ?
#
loop_
_entity_poly.entity_id
_entity_poly.type
_entity_poly.pdbx_seq_one_letter_code
_entity_poly.pdbx_strand_id
1 'polypeptide(L)'
;MEKTEFNIGYEYTRDEVHMYYFGSPYPRKGTGNWTSGYVRPKGTDDLIIFMNINVAGRTGHDFPNKYDPLKNTITWFGKPKTNSKQETFKMIQDGTLTAHFFARWDTTQPFKYLGVGTDF
;
A
#
# COMPACT_ATOMS: atom_id res chain seq x y z
N MET A 1 13.27 18.71 -3.68
CA MET A 1 11.95 18.80 -3.02
C MET A 1 12.06 17.98 -1.75
N GLU A 2 11.76 18.57 -0.59
CA GLU A 2 11.72 17.80 0.65
C GLU A 2 10.67 16.69 0.54
N LYS A 3 11.05 15.46 0.89
CA LYS A 3 10.15 14.30 0.95
C LYS A 3 9.28 14.51 2.19
N THR A 4 8.07 15.02 2.02
CA THR A 4 7.17 15.37 3.14
C THR A 4 6.53 14.13 3.76
N GLU A 5 7.28 13.26 4.47
CA GLU A 5 6.86 11.93 4.95
C GLU A 5 5.35 11.74 5.33
N PHE A 6 4.79 10.56 5.02
CA PHE A 6 3.46 10.18 5.52
C PHE A 6 3.47 10.06 7.06
N ASN A 7 2.41 10.53 7.72
CA ASN A 7 2.32 10.53 9.18
C ASN A 7 1.62 9.27 9.69
N ILE A 8 2.28 8.51 10.56
CA ILE A 8 1.71 7.29 11.14
C ILE A 8 0.41 7.63 11.86
N GLY A 9 -0.63 6.85 11.56
CA GLY A 9 -1.95 6.98 12.15
C GLY A 9 -2.89 7.95 11.44
N TYR A 10 -2.39 8.75 10.49
CA TYR A 10 -3.21 9.63 9.65
C TYR A 10 -3.89 8.86 8.53
N GLU A 11 -5.00 9.42 8.06
CA GLU A 11 -5.82 8.86 6.99
C GLU A 11 -5.50 9.52 5.64
N TYR A 12 -5.43 8.69 4.60
CA TYR A 12 -5.11 9.10 3.24
C TYR A 12 -5.99 8.34 2.23
N THR A 13 -6.52 9.07 1.28
CA THR A 13 -7.13 8.52 0.07
C THR A 13 -6.06 8.16 -0.95
N ARG A 14 -6.41 7.30 -1.92
CA ARG A 14 -5.52 7.03 -3.07
C ARG A 14 -5.19 8.30 -3.87
N ASP A 15 -6.10 9.26 -3.91
CA ASP A 15 -5.89 10.54 -4.59
C ASP A 15 -4.81 11.35 -3.86
N GLU A 16 -4.85 11.42 -2.53
CA GLU A 16 -3.83 12.12 -1.73
C GLU A 16 -2.47 11.41 -1.80
N VAL A 17 -2.44 10.07 -1.74
CA VAL A 17 -1.19 9.33 -1.90
C VAL A 17 -0.62 9.55 -3.31
N HIS A 18 -1.44 9.59 -4.36
CA HIS A 18 -0.93 9.91 -5.71
C HIS A 18 -0.46 11.37 -5.81
N MET A 19 -1.18 12.31 -5.18
CA MET A 19 -0.80 13.73 -5.13
C MET A 19 0.57 13.92 -4.48
N TYR A 20 0.88 13.13 -3.46
CA TYR A 20 2.18 13.11 -2.82
C TYR A 20 3.33 12.86 -3.79
N TYR A 21 3.14 11.93 -4.75
CA TYR A 21 4.18 11.55 -5.70
C TYR A 21 4.20 12.38 -6.98
N PHE A 22 3.05 12.92 -7.41
CA PHE A 22 2.92 13.51 -8.75
C PHE A 22 2.21 14.87 -8.77
N GLY A 23 1.90 15.46 -7.62
CA GLY A 23 1.21 16.76 -7.52
C GLY A 23 -0.20 16.78 -8.11
N SER A 24 -0.83 15.62 -8.30
CA SER A 24 -2.17 15.47 -8.87
C SER A 24 -2.87 14.22 -8.33
N PRO A 25 -4.21 14.13 -8.31
CA PRO A 25 -4.93 12.90 -8.00
C PRO A 25 -4.68 11.83 -9.07
N TYR A 26 -4.96 10.55 -8.77
CA TYR A 26 -4.73 9.49 -9.76
C TYR A 26 -5.72 9.62 -10.93
N PRO A 27 -5.28 9.35 -12.18
CA PRO A 27 -6.14 9.52 -13.35
C PRO A 27 -7.31 8.55 -13.30
N ARG A 28 -8.54 9.02 -13.55
CA ARG A 28 -9.76 8.19 -13.49
C ARG A 28 -9.87 7.16 -14.63
N LYS A 29 -9.14 7.37 -15.73
CA LYS A 29 -8.98 6.43 -16.84
C LYS A 29 -7.50 6.04 -16.95
N GLY A 30 -7.22 4.79 -17.29
CA GLY A 30 -5.84 4.32 -17.45
C GLY A 30 -5.03 4.31 -16.14
N THR A 31 -5.71 4.22 -15.00
CA THR A 31 -5.14 4.32 -13.64
C THR A 31 -4.05 3.29 -13.31
N GLY A 32 -3.96 2.22 -14.10
CA GLY A 32 -3.01 1.13 -13.88
C GLY A 32 -3.18 0.50 -12.50
N ASN A 33 -2.08 0.38 -11.75
CA ASN A 33 -2.04 -0.31 -10.46
C ASN A 33 -2.57 0.52 -9.27
N TRP A 34 -2.87 1.81 -9.42
CA TRP A 34 -3.28 2.67 -8.30
C TRP A 34 -4.61 2.24 -7.66
N THR A 35 -5.49 1.57 -8.40
CA THR A 35 -6.74 1.01 -7.86
C THR A 35 -6.59 -0.40 -7.29
N SER A 36 -5.39 -0.98 -7.36
CA SER A 36 -5.10 -2.33 -6.87
C SER A 36 -4.62 -2.33 -5.42
N GLY A 37 -4.22 -3.51 -4.93
CA GLY A 37 -3.68 -3.68 -3.56
C GLY A 37 -2.27 -3.13 -3.37
N TYR A 38 -1.50 -2.86 -4.44
CA TYR A 38 -0.21 -2.18 -4.33
C TYR A 38 0.28 -1.62 -5.67
N VAL A 39 1.12 -0.58 -5.57
CA VAL A 39 1.73 0.12 -6.71
C VAL A 39 3.12 0.61 -6.36
N ARG A 40 4.04 0.57 -7.33
CA ARG A 40 5.32 1.26 -7.27
C ARG A 40 5.18 2.59 -8.02
N PRO A 41 5.21 3.76 -7.35
CA PRO A 41 5.27 5.05 -8.04
C PRO A 41 6.50 5.08 -8.95
N LYS A 42 6.34 5.62 -10.17
CA LYS A 42 7.43 5.62 -11.15
C LYS A 42 8.55 6.55 -10.67
N GLY A 43 9.80 6.08 -10.75
CA GLY A 43 10.98 6.86 -10.37
C GLY A 43 11.23 6.93 -8.87
N THR A 44 10.60 6.05 -8.09
CA THR A 44 10.84 5.93 -6.65
C THR A 44 11.23 4.50 -6.27
N ASP A 45 11.82 4.41 -5.10
CA ASP A 45 12.13 3.16 -4.42
C ASP A 45 11.06 2.82 -3.36
N ASP A 46 9.85 3.34 -3.54
CA ASP A 46 8.73 3.10 -2.63
C ASP A 46 7.77 2.06 -3.23
N LEU A 47 7.27 1.16 -2.39
CA LEU A 47 6.14 0.29 -2.69
C LEU A 47 4.96 0.70 -1.82
N ILE A 48 3.91 1.25 -2.43
CA ILE A 48 2.68 1.63 -1.74
C ILE A 48 1.75 0.44 -1.69
N ILE A 49 1.35 0.03 -0.48
CA ILE A 49 0.49 -1.13 -0.24
C ILE A 49 -0.83 -0.67 0.39
N PHE A 50 -1.94 -0.97 -0.28
CA PHE A 50 -3.30 -0.67 0.15
C PHE A 50 -4.01 -1.96 0.61
N MET A 51 -4.08 -2.16 1.92
CA MET A 51 -4.75 -3.29 2.55
C MET A 51 -6.20 -2.97 2.89
N ASN A 52 -7.11 -3.84 2.46
CA ASN A 52 -8.40 -3.97 3.13
C ASN A 52 -8.27 -5.07 4.18
N ILE A 53 -8.74 -4.82 5.40
CA ILE A 53 -8.74 -5.78 6.51
C ILE A 53 -10.20 -6.13 6.84
N ASN A 54 -10.53 -7.42 6.81
CA ASN A 54 -11.87 -7.97 7.08
C ASN A 54 -12.99 -7.41 6.17
N VAL A 55 -12.63 -6.79 5.04
CA VAL A 55 -13.58 -6.30 4.04
C VAL A 55 -13.05 -6.58 2.65
N ALA A 56 -13.93 -7.04 1.77
CA ALA A 56 -13.56 -7.26 0.37
C ALA A 56 -13.16 -5.94 -0.32
N GLY A 57 -12.21 -6.02 -1.24
CA GLY A 57 -11.95 -4.92 -2.16
C GLY A 57 -13.14 -4.66 -3.09
N ARG A 58 -13.10 -3.55 -3.84
CA ARG A 58 -14.17 -3.19 -4.81
C ARG A 58 -14.39 -4.23 -5.91
N THR A 59 -13.41 -5.11 -6.15
CA THR A 59 -13.49 -6.19 -7.14
C THR A 59 -13.93 -7.53 -6.52
N GLY A 60 -14.36 -7.54 -5.26
CA GLY A 60 -14.84 -8.75 -4.57
C GLY A 60 -13.75 -9.67 -4.03
N HIS A 61 -12.47 -9.35 -4.23
CA HIS A 61 -11.38 -10.11 -3.61
C HIS A 61 -11.27 -9.74 -2.12
N ASP A 62 -11.46 -10.74 -1.27
CA ASP A 62 -11.17 -10.65 0.16
C ASP A 62 -9.85 -11.39 0.42
N PHE A 63 -8.82 -10.62 0.79
CA PHE A 63 -7.53 -11.17 1.17
C PHE A 63 -7.48 -11.21 2.69
N PRO A 64 -6.96 -12.28 3.32
CA PRO A 64 -6.89 -12.41 4.77
C PRO A 64 -5.76 -11.56 5.38
N ASN A 65 -5.69 -10.29 4.98
CA ASN A 65 -4.79 -9.27 5.51
C ASN A 65 -5.11 -9.02 6.99
N LYS A 66 -4.07 -8.84 7.80
CA LYS A 66 -4.20 -8.58 9.25
C LYS A 66 -3.23 -7.50 9.68
N TYR A 67 -3.64 -6.78 10.72
CA TYR A 67 -2.78 -5.86 11.46
C TYR A 67 -2.95 -6.14 12.96
N ASP A 68 -1.85 -6.44 13.64
CA ASP A 68 -1.78 -6.58 15.09
C ASP A 68 -1.13 -5.32 15.68
N PRO A 69 -1.91 -4.36 16.20
CA PRO A 69 -1.37 -3.10 16.72
C PRO A 69 -0.59 -3.28 18.02
N LEU A 70 -0.74 -4.39 18.74
CA LEU A 70 0.03 -4.64 19.98
C LEU A 70 1.44 -5.12 19.65
N LYS A 71 1.60 -5.85 18.55
CA LYS A 71 2.89 -6.36 18.09
C LYS A 71 3.53 -5.52 16.99
N ASN A 72 2.80 -4.55 16.44
CA ASN A 72 3.16 -3.80 15.24
C ASN A 72 3.50 -4.73 14.06
N THR A 73 2.74 -5.81 13.90
CA THR A 73 2.95 -6.78 12.82
C THR A 73 1.81 -6.74 11.81
N ILE A 74 2.19 -6.94 10.55
CA ILE A 74 1.26 -7.00 9.42
C ILE A 74 1.36 -8.39 8.79
N THR A 75 0.22 -9.00 8.51
CA THR A 75 0.13 -10.09 7.54
C THR A 75 -0.47 -9.53 6.27
N TRP A 76 0.28 -9.55 5.17
CA TRP A 76 -0.14 -9.00 3.88
C TRP A 76 -0.10 -10.06 2.78
N PHE A 77 -1.15 -10.09 1.96
CA PHE A 77 -1.24 -10.95 0.78
C PHE A 77 -1.14 -10.14 -0.50
N GLY A 78 -0.22 -10.56 -1.37
CA GLY A 78 -0.05 -9.99 -2.71
C GLY A 78 -1.24 -10.23 -3.64
N LYS A 79 -1.11 -9.77 -4.88
CA LYS A 79 -2.14 -9.97 -5.92
C LYS A 79 -2.30 -11.46 -6.24
N PRO A 80 -3.43 -11.90 -6.80
CA PRO A 80 -3.59 -13.28 -7.23
C PRO A 80 -2.47 -13.67 -8.20
N LYS A 81 -1.98 -14.91 -8.10
CA LYS A 81 -0.90 -15.48 -8.93
C LYS A 81 0.47 -14.78 -8.75
N THR A 82 0.64 -13.96 -7.71
CA THR A 82 1.96 -13.47 -7.29
C THR A 82 2.58 -14.41 -6.27
N ASN A 83 3.91 -14.41 -6.17
CA ASN A 83 4.64 -15.22 -5.21
C ASN A 83 5.96 -14.53 -4.82
N SER A 84 6.53 -14.95 -3.68
CA SER A 84 7.73 -14.34 -3.09
C SER A 84 8.98 -14.36 -3.96
N LYS A 85 9.03 -15.16 -5.04
CA LYS A 85 10.18 -15.20 -5.94
C LYS A 85 10.19 -14.06 -6.96
N GLN A 86 9.06 -13.34 -7.11
CA GLN A 86 8.99 -12.18 -7.99
C GLN A 86 9.89 -11.05 -7.46
N GLU A 87 10.52 -10.33 -8.39
CA GLU A 87 11.53 -9.31 -8.11
C GLU A 87 11.07 -8.27 -7.08
N THR A 88 9.82 -7.80 -7.16
CA THR A 88 9.28 -6.82 -6.20
C THR A 88 9.36 -7.30 -4.74
N PHE A 89 9.12 -8.60 -4.47
CA PHE A 89 9.18 -9.12 -3.11
C PHE A 89 10.60 -9.37 -2.63
N LYS A 90 11.52 -9.71 -3.54
CA LYS A 90 12.94 -9.77 -3.22
C LYS A 90 13.47 -8.38 -2.84
N MET A 91 13.08 -7.35 -3.60
CA MET A 91 13.50 -5.98 -3.35
C MET A 91 13.00 -5.41 -2.01
N ILE A 92 11.83 -5.82 -1.50
CA ILE A 92 11.43 -5.41 -0.14
C ILE A 92 12.19 -6.20 0.94
N GLN A 93 12.53 -7.47 0.68
CA GLN A 93 13.30 -8.31 1.60
C GLN A 93 14.77 -7.86 1.71
N ASP A 94 15.37 -7.40 0.61
CA ASP A 94 16.74 -6.89 0.59
C ASP A 94 16.84 -5.38 0.91
N GLY A 95 15.71 -4.71 1.12
CA GLY A 95 15.63 -3.29 1.48
C GLY A 95 15.77 -2.31 0.32
N THR A 96 15.87 -2.77 -0.94
CA THR A 96 15.90 -1.90 -2.12
C THR A 96 14.58 -1.17 -2.35
N LEU A 97 13.43 -1.76 -1.94
CA LEU A 97 12.13 -1.10 -1.94
C LEU A 97 11.64 -0.85 -0.51
N THR A 98 11.27 0.39 -0.23
CA THR A 98 10.61 0.82 1.01
C THR A 98 9.12 0.55 0.93
N ALA A 99 8.62 -0.44 1.68
CA ALA A 99 7.21 -0.80 1.67
C ALA A 99 6.39 0.03 2.68
N HIS A 100 5.53 0.90 2.16
CA HIS A 100 4.61 1.75 2.93
C HIS A 100 3.23 1.10 3.03
N PHE A 101 2.75 0.88 4.25
CA PHE A 101 1.50 0.17 4.51
C PHE A 101 0.36 1.12 4.86
N PHE A 102 -0.72 1.02 4.09
CA PHE A 102 -1.97 1.74 4.28
C PHE A 102 -3.10 0.73 4.46
N ALA A 103 -3.88 0.85 5.52
CA ALA A 103 -4.94 -0.11 5.84
C ALA A 103 -6.30 0.57 6.06
N ARG A 104 -7.37 -0.14 5.73
CA ARG A 104 -8.73 0.25 6.11
C ARG A 104 -9.58 -0.95 6.47
N TRP A 105 -10.62 -0.69 7.25
CA TRP A 105 -11.59 -1.68 7.75
C TRP A 105 -13.00 -1.45 7.19
N ASP A 106 -13.18 -0.37 6.43
CA ASP A 106 -14.41 -0.03 5.74
C ASP A 106 -14.05 0.44 4.32
N THR A 107 -14.76 -0.09 3.32
CA THR A 107 -14.49 0.22 1.91
C THR A 107 -14.88 1.64 1.49
N THR A 108 -15.66 2.33 2.30
CA THR A 108 -16.09 3.72 2.10
C THR A 108 -15.10 4.73 2.70
N GLN A 109 -14.27 4.29 3.64
CA GLN A 109 -13.32 5.15 4.37
C GLN A 109 -11.95 5.26 3.66
N PRO A 110 -11.18 6.33 3.96
CA PRO A 110 -9.77 6.43 3.61
C PRO A 110 -8.91 5.31 4.25
N PHE A 111 -7.64 5.26 3.88
CA PHE A 111 -6.69 4.31 4.47
C PHE A 111 -5.87 4.99 5.56
N LYS A 112 -5.79 4.37 6.73
CA LYS A 112 -4.85 4.74 7.78
C LYS A 112 -3.44 4.31 7.39
N TYR A 113 -2.47 5.22 7.44
CA TYR A 113 -1.07 4.88 7.26
C TYR A 113 -0.52 4.21 8.53
N LEU A 114 0.06 3.02 8.36
CA LEU A 114 0.59 2.20 9.45
C LEU A 114 2.10 2.32 9.61
N GLY A 115 2.80 2.83 8.60
CA GLY A 115 4.26 2.97 8.60
C GLY A 115 4.95 2.17 7.51
N VAL A 116 6.27 2.05 7.65
CA VAL A 116 7.15 1.26 6.79
C VAL A 116 7.36 -0.12 7.39
N GLY A 117 7.28 -1.17 6.56
CA GLY A 117 7.71 -2.51 6.96
C GLY A 117 9.22 -2.63 6.88
N THR A 118 9.85 -3.13 7.94
CA THR A 118 11.32 -3.19 8.06
C THR A 118 11.88 -4.58 8.36
N ASP A 119 11.02 -5.59 8.58
CA ASP A 119 11.40 -6.96 8.94
C ASP A 119 10.47 -7.94 8.18
N PHE A 120 10.99 -8.62 7.16
CA PHE A 120 10.23 -9.37 6.13
C PHE A 120 10.59 -10.86 6.06
#